data_AF-W1Y6T8-F1
#
_entry.id   AF-W1Y6T8-F1
#
_cell.length_a   1.000
_cell.length_b   1.000
_cell.length_c   1.000
_cell.angle_alpha   90.00
_cell.angle_beta   90.00
_cell.angle_gamma   90.00
#
_symmetry.space_group_name_H-M   'P 1'
#
loop_
_entity.id
_entity.type
_entity.pdbx_description
1 polymer ?
#
loop_
_entity_poly.entity_id
_entity_poly.type
_entity_poly.pdbx_seq_one_letter_code
_entity_poly.pdbx_strand_id
1 'polypeptide(L)' 'MMSKQLTAQAPVDPIVLGKMGSSYGIRGWLRVFSSTEDAESIFDYQPWFI' A
#
# COMPACT_ATOMS: atom_id res chain seq x y z
N MET A 1 9.17 -27.67 16.43
CA MET A 1 8.46 -26.43 16.77
C MET A 1 8.34 -25.61 15.50
N MET A 2 7.30 -25.84 14.68
CA MET A 2 7.09 -25.05 13.47
C MET A 2 6.61 -23.65 13.88
N SER A 3 7.44 -22.65 13.62
CA SER A 3 7.04 -21.24 13.64
C SER A 3 5.85 -21.06 12.69
N LYS A 4 4.67 -20.79 13.25
CA LYS A 4 3.49 -20.41 12.46
C LYS A 4 3.83 -19.05 11.85
N GLN A 5 4.29 -19.03 10.59
CA GLN A 5 4.44 -17.79 9.85
C GLN A 5 3.05 -17.18 9.74
N LEU A 6 2.82 -16.09 10.47
CA LEU A 6 1.64 -15.25 10.31
C LEU A 6 1.80 -14.55 8.97
N THR A 7 1.44 -15.22 7.88
CA THR A 7 1.31 -14.57 6.59
C THR A 7 0.20 -13.54 6.74
N ALA A 8 0.51 -12.25 6.55
CA ALA A 8 -0.51 -11.21 6.56
C ALA A 8 -1.49 -11.52 5.42
N GLN A 9 -2.66 -12.04 5.78
CA GLN A 9 -3.68 -12.40 4.81
C GLN A 9 -4.26 -11.10 4.26
N ALA A 10 -4.33 -10.99 2.93
CA ALA A 10 -4.98 -9.86 2.29
C ALA A 10 -6.44 -9.74 2.80
N PRO A 11 -6.96 -8.52 3.02
CA PRO A 11 -8.35 -8.32 3.42
C PRO A 11 -9.32 -8.97 2.42
N VAL A 12 -10.41 -9.54 2.91
CA VAL A 12 -11.44 -10.18 2.06
C VAL A 12 -12.16 -9.16 1.19
N ASP A 13 -12.37 -7.94 1.70
CA ASP A 13 -12.99 -6.82 1.00
C ASP A 13 -12.15 -5.54 1.24
N PRO A 14 -11.07 -5.33 0.46
CA PRO A 14 -10.19 -4.19 0.65
C PRO A 14 -10.80 -2.91 0.06
N ILE A 15 -10.60 -1.80 0.76
CA ILE A 15 -10.90 -0.47 0.23
C ILE A 15 -9.69 0.03 -0.56
N VAL A 16 -9.93 0.48 -1.79
CA VAL A 16 -8.88 1.07 -2.65
C VAL A 16 -8.57 2.48 -2.15
N LEU A 17 -7.38 2.65 -1.56
CA LEU A 17 -6.90 3.96 -1.10
C LEU A 17 -6.19 4.76 -2.20
N GLY A 18 -5.71 4.10 -3.27
CA GLY A 18 -4.99 4.76 -4.34
C GLY A 18 -4.47 3.81 -5.41
N LYS A 19 -3.66 4.34 -6.34
CA LYS A 19 -3.02 3.59 -7.43
C LYS A 19 -1.54 3.90 -7.53
N MET A 20 -0.74 2.87 -7.80
CA MET A 20 0.68 3.03 -8.12
C MET A 20 0.84 3.49 -9.57
N GLY A 21 1.62 4.54 -9.76
CA GLY A 21 1.95 5.13 -11.05
C GLY A 21 3.29 4.67 -11.60
N SER A 22 3.84 5.46 -12.52
CA SER A 22 5.14 5.19 -13.13
C SER A 22 6.29 5.33 -12.13
N SER A 23 7.42 4.72 -12.49
CA SER A 23 8.68 4.87 -11.76
C SER A 23 9.15 6.32 -11.72
N TYR A 24 9.69 6.70 -10.57
CA TYR A 24 10.29 8.00 -10.32
C TYR A 24 11.79 7.84 -10.05
N GLY A 25 12.61 8.26 -11.02
CA GLY A 25 14.07 8.14 -10.94
C GLY A 25 14.56 6.69 -10.93
N ILE A 26 15.74 6.46 -10.35
CA ILE A 26 16.44 5.16 -10.35
C ILE A 26 16.52 4.48 -8.97
N ARG A 27 15.95 5.11 -7.93
CA ARG A 27 16.04 4.64 -6.53
C ARG A 27 14.81 3.85 -6.08
N GLY A 28 14.00 3.35 -7.02
CA GLY A 28 12.82 2.54 -6.72
C GLY A 28 11.60 3.33 -6.23
N TRP A 29 11.59 4.65 -6.35
CA TRP A 29 10.40 5.44 -6.05
C TRP A 29 9.35 5.25 -7.14
N LEU A 30 8.08 5.32 -6.75
CA LEU A 30 6.92 5.27 -7.64
C LEU A 30 6.06 6.50 -7.39
N ARG A 31 5.41 7.02 -8.44
CA ARG A 31 4.33 8.00 -8.26
C ARG A 31 3.14 7.32 -7.58
N VAL A 32 2.48 7.99 -6.65
CA VAL A 32 1.27 7.48 -5.97
C VAL A 32 0.12 8.41 -6.27
N PHE A 33 -1.01 7.87 -6.72
CA PHE A 33 -2.26 8.59 -6.90
C PHE A 33 -3.20 8.27 -5.75
N SER A 34 -3.39 9.22 -4.84
CA SER A 34 -4.29 9.03 -3.69
C SER A 34 -5.76 9.18 -4.07
N SER A 35 -6.62 8.39 -3.44
CA SER A 35 -8.09 8.49 -3.47
C SER A 35 -8.67 8.97 -2.13
N THR A 36 -7.83 9.42 -1.19
CA THR A 36 -8.25 10.07 0.06
C THR A 36 -8.66 11.53 -0.19
N GLU A 37 -9.43 12.12 0.75
CA GLU A 37 -9.84 13.53 0.68
C GLU A 37 -8.62 14.47 0.66
N ASP A 38 -7.71 14.30 1.63
CA ASP A 38 -6.38 14.91 1.62
C ASP A 38 -5.35 13.93 1.09
N ALA A 39 -4.59 14.32 0.05
CA ALA A 39 -3.70 13.40 -0.66
C ALA A 39 -2.61 12.77 0.22
N GLU A 40 -2.15 13.46 1.26
CA GLU A 40 -1.11 12.97 2.17
C GLU A 40 -1.63 11.91 3.15
N SER A 41 -2.93 11.89 3.45
CA SER A 41 -3.51 10.95 4.43
C SER A 41 -3.39 9.48 4.02
N ILE A 42 -3.09 9.17 2.74
CA ILE A 42 -2.80 7.80 2.33
C ILE A 42 -1.63 7.18 3.11
N PHE A 43 -0.67 8.00 3.55
CA PHE A 43 0.51 7.55 4.28
C PHE A 43 0.23 7.16 5.74
N ASP A 44 -0.94 7.53 6.28
CA ASP A 44 -1.35 7.18 7.65
C ASP A 44 -1.84 5.72 7.77
N TYR A 45 -2.18 5.09 6.64
CA TYR A 45 -2.67 3.71 6.61
C TYR A 45 -1.51 2.73 6.48
N GLN A 46 -1.31 1.82 7.43
CA GLN A 46 -0.28 0.78 7.35
C GLN A 46 -0.78 -0.56 7.92
N PRO A 47 -0.38 -1.72 7.35
CA PRO A 47 0.38 -1.86 6.10
C PRO A 47 -0.48 -1.62 4.86
N TRP A 48 0.16 -1.21 3.76
CA TRP A 48 -0.48 -1.26 2.43
C TRP A 48 -0.43 -2.68 1.88
N PHE A 49 -1.51 -3.09 1.22
CA PHE A 49 -1.55 -4.28 0.39
C PHE A 49 -1.48 -3.82 -1.07
N ILE A 50 -0.34 -4.07 -1.74
CA ILE A 50 -0.03 -3.64 -3.12
C ILE A 50 -0.09 -4.85 -4.05
#